data_AF-I4G0L4-F1
#
_entry.id   AF-I4G0L4-F1
#
_cell.length_a   1.000
_cell.length_b   1.000
_cell.length_c   1.000
_cell.angle_alpha   90.00
_cell.angle_beta   90.00
_cell.angle_gamma   90.00
#
_symmetry.space_group_name_H-M   'P 1'
#
loop_
_entity.id
_entity.type
_entity.pdbx_description
1 polymer ?
#
loop_
_entity_poly.entity_id
_entity_poly.type
_entity_poly.pdbx_seq_one_letter_code
_entity_poly.pdbx_strand_id
1 'polypeptide(L)' 'MTPPEIEELNQHLQAVAEILFRNTPPENRQNFESIERTLRQQILTSVAPTLGSFF' A
#
# COMPACT_ATOMS: atom_id res chain seq x y z
N MET A 1 -3.76 -3.30 -19.62
CA MET A 1 -2.76 -2.25 -19.37
C MET A 1 -1.67 -2.38 -20.40
N THR A 2 -1.42 -1.31 -21.14
CA THR A 2 -0.27 -1.14 -22.03
C THR A 2 1.02 -1.01 -21.21
N PRO A 3 2.22 -1.18 -21.79
CA PRO A 3 3.46 -0.99 -21.05
C PRO A 3 3.57 0.39 -20.37
N PRO A 4 3.18 1.52 -20.99
CA PRO A 4 3.13 2.81 -20.30
C PRO A 4 2.18 2.85 -19.10
N GLU A 5 0.99 2.26 -19.22
CA GLU A 5 0.02 2.21 -18.11
C GLU A 5 0.52 1.34 -16.94
N ILE A 6 1.31 0.30 -17.21
CA ILE A 6 1.93 -0.53 -16.17
C ILE A 6 3.00 0.27 -15.42
N GLU A 7 3.82 1.03 -16.15
CA GLU A 7 4.86 1.88 -15.55
C GLU A 7 4.24 2.95 -14.65
N GLU A 8 3.21 3.65 -15.15
CA GLU A 8 2.46 4.64 -14.36
C GLU A 8 1.84 4.01 -13.12
N LEU A 9 1.18 2.85 -13.27
CA LEU A 9 0.62 2.13 -12.13
C LEU A 9 1.71 1.78 -11.09
N ASN A 10 2.86 1.27 -11.53
CA ASN A 10 3.95 0.88 -10.62
C ASN A 10 4.50 2.08 -9.85
N GLN A 11 4.63 3.24 -10.49
CA GLN A 11 5.07 4.48 -9.81
C GLN A 11 4.09 4.89 -8.70
N HIS A 12 2.79 4.82 -8.98
CA HIS A 12 1.77 5.10 -7.97
C HIS A 12 1.76 4.08 -6.84
N LEU A 13 1.87 2.79 -7.15
CA LEU A 13 1.92 1.73 -6.15
C LEU A 13 3.16 1.84 -5.25
N GLN A 14 4.31 2.21 -5.81
CA GLN A 14 5.53 2.44 -5.05
C GLN A 14 5.38 3.62 -4.08
N ALA A 15 4.79 4.73 -4.54
CA ALA A 15 4.50 5.88 -3.69
C ALA A 15 3.54 5.53 -2.54
N VAL A 16 2.49 4.76 -2.83
CA VAL A 16 1.56 4.25 -1.80
C VAL A 16 2.31 3.35 -0.80
N ALA A 17 3.11 2.40 -1.27
CA ALA A 17 3.86 1.49 -0.41
C ALA A 17 4.81 2.23 0.56
N GLU A 18 5.50 3.27 0.08
CA GLU A 18 6.39 4.08 0.92
C GLU A 18 5.61 4.83 2.02
N ILE A 19 4.45 5.40 1.67
CA ILE A 19 3.57 6.08 2.65
C ILE A 19 3.09 5.09 3.71
N LEU A 20 2.61 3.91 3.30
CA LEU A 20 2.11 2.90 4.23
C LEU A 20 3.22 2.43 5.18
N PHE A 21 4.39 2.10 4.62
CA PHE A 21 5.54 1.67 5.40
C PHE A 21 6.02 2.72 6.40
N ARG A 22 6.06 4.01 5.99
CA ARG A 22 6.41 5.12 6.89
C ARG A 22 5.45 5.25 8.08
N ASN A 23 4.18 4.90 7.88
CA ASN A 23 3.15 4.92 8.92
C ASN A 23 2.99 3.58 9.68
N THR A 24 3.75 2.54 9.33
CA THR A 24 3.82 1.29 10.11
C THR A 24 4.59 1.57 11.42
N PRO A 25 4.05 1.31 12.62
CA PRO A 25 4.77 1.54 13.87
C PRO A 25 6.08 0.75 13.96
N PRO A 26 7.17 1.28 14.54
CA PRO A 26 8.46 0.58 14.65
C PRO A 26 8.38 -0.82 15.30
N GLU A 27 7.51 -0.98 16.30
CA GLU A 27 7.20 -2.26 16.96
C GLU A 27 6.62 -3.31 16.00
N ASN A 28 6.00 -2.87 14.90
CA ASN A 28 5.44 -3.75 13.87
C ASN A 28 6.38 -3.93 12.67
N ARG A 29 7.60 -3.38 12.70
CA ARG A 29 8.64 -3.54 11.66
C ARG A 29 9.66 -4.65 11.96
N GLN A 30 9.42 -5.43 13.00
CA GLN A 30 10.41 -6.38 13.54
C GLN A 30 10.58 -7.64 12.67
N ASN A 31 9.52 -8.05 11.98
CA ASN A 31 9.55 -9.22 11.11
C ASN A 31 8.53 -9.06 9.98
N PHE A 32 8.67 -9.90 8.96
CA PHE A 32 7.84 -9.87 7.77
C PHE A 32 6.34 -10.03 8.09
N GLU A 33 5.98 -10.92 9.00
CA GLU A 33 4.58 -11.15 9.38
C GLU A 33 3.93 -9.90 9.97
N SER A 34 4.63 -9.22 10.89
CA SER A 34 4.12 -8.02 11.56
C SER A 34 3.98 -6.84 10.59
N ILE A 35 4.92 -6.72 9.65
CA ILE A 35 4.88 -5.75 8.56
C ILE A 35 3.68 -6.04 7.67
N GLU A 36 3.54 -7.27 7.19
CA GLU A 36 2.48 -7.67 6.26
C GLU A 36 1.10 -7.46 6.86
N ARG A 37 0.87 -7.89 8.11
CA ARG A 37 -0.40 -7.68 8.82
C ARG A 37 -0.74 -6.21 8.96
N THR A 38 0.25 -5.38 9.30
CA THR A 38 0.03 -3.94 9.45
C THR A 38 -0.28 -3.27 8.11
N LEU A 39 0.50 -3.58 7.07
CA LEU A 39 0.28 -3.05 5.72
C LEU A 39 -1.09 -3.47 5.17
N ARG A 40 -1.47 -4.76 5.32
CA ARG A 40 -2.80 -5.25 4.91
C ARG A 40 -3.92 -4.47 5.59
N GLN A 41 -3.80 -4.24 6.90
CA GLN A 41 -4.81 -3.47 7.63
C GLN A 41 -4.91 -2.04 7.10
N GLN A 42 -3.78 -1.38 6.85
CA GLN A 42 -3.77 -0.02 6.28
C GLN A 42 -4.34 0.02 4.85
N ILE A 43 -4.05 -0.98 4.02
CA ILE A 43 -4.64 -1.11 2.67
C ILE A 43 -6.16 -1.17 2.77
N LEU A 44 -6.69 -2.04 3.65
CA LEU A 44 -8.14 -2.20 3.81
C LEU A 44 -8.83 -0.93 4.32
N THR A 45 -8.18 -0.14 5.17
CA THR A 45 -8.81 1.04 5.79
C THR A 45 -8.58 2.34 5.03
N SER A 46 -7.49 2.45 4.26
CA SER A 46 -7.07 3.72 3.65
C SER A 46 -7.06 3.69 2.13
N VAL A 47 -6.68 2.55 1.54
CA VAL A 47 -6.53 2.42 0.08
C VAL A 47 -7.82 1.88 -0.54
N ALA A 48 -8.34 0.76 -0.01
CA ALA A 48 -9.50 0.08 -0.56
C ALA A 48 -10.76 0.97 -0.64
N PRO A 49 -11.11 1.82 0.35
CA PRO A 49 -12.26 2.71 0.24
C PRO A 49 -12.10 3.75 -0.87
N THR A 50 -10.89 4.27 -1.07
CA THR A 50 -10.59 5.22 -2.15
C THR A 50 -10.80 4.57 -3.51
N LEU A 51 -10.28 3.34 -3.71
CA LEU A 51 -10.51 2.58 -4.95
C LEU A 51 -12.00 2.22 -5.12
N GLY A 52 -12.68 1.84 -4.03
CA GLY A 52 -14.09 1.51 -4.03
C GLY A 52 -14.99 2.69 -4.40
N SER A 53 -14.60 3.92 -4.06
CA SER A 53 -15.38 5.12 -4.43
C SER A 53 -15.47 5.40 -5.93
N PHE A 54 -14.63 4.75 -6.74
CA PHE A 54 -14.71 4.83 -8.20
C PHE A 54 -15.75 3.88 -8.82
N PHE A 55 -16.27 2.90 -8.05
CA PHE A 55 -17.27 1.92 -8.49
C PHE A 55 -18.61 2.13 -7.80
#